data_AF-A0AAV5PGE4-F1
#
_entry.id   AF-A0AAV5PGE4-F1
#
_cell.length_a   1.000
_cell.length_b   1.000
_cell.length_c   1.000
_cell.angle_alpha   90.00
_cell.angle_beta   90.00
_cell.angle_gamma   90.00
#
_symmetry.space_group_name_H-M   'P 1'
#
loop_
_entity.id
_entity.type
_entity.pdbx_description
1 polymer ?
#
loop_
_entity_poly.entity_id
_entity_poly.type
_entity_poly.pdbx_seq_one_letter_code
_entity_poly.pdbx_strand_id
1 'polypeptide(L)'
;MRVGVYQYDEKVSPSLACDRAKLACDQAKKQPEHSWCLYTSAMQEKEELKQYLIDHLDEAIEKHYLQVYYQPVIRTLTGRLCGAEALIRWIDPVKGFLSPGDFIPLFEEMNLSYKVDRYVIQEVT
;
A
#
# COMPACT_ATOMS: atom_id res chain seq x y z
N MET A 1 10.32 10.66 -23.05
CA MET A 1 11.50 10.73 -22.16
C MET A 1 11.01 11.11 -20.77
N ARG A 2 11.43 10.41 -19.72
CA ARG A 2 11.00 10.64 -18.34
C ARG A 2 12.21 10.98 -17.48
N VAL A 3 12.10 11.99 -16.62
CA VAL A 3 13.25 12.57 -15.90
C VAL A 3 12.98 12.64 -14.41
N GLY A 4 13.90 12.11 -13.59
CA GLY A 4 13.87 12.30 -12.14
C GLY A 4 14.87 13.36 -11.73
N VAL A 5 14.46 14.30 -10.87
CA VAL A 5 15.29 15.40 -10.40
C VAL A 5 15.46 15.29 -8.89
N TYR A 6 16.69 15.44 -8.42
CA TYR A 6 17.01 15.55 -6.99
C TYR A 6 17.82 16.83 -6.77
N GLN A 7 17.41 17.65 -5.80
CA GLN A 7 18.17 18.82 -5.41
C GLN A 7 19.35 18.37 -4.55
N TYR A 8 20.56 18.50 -5.11
CA TYR A 8 21.77 18.06 -4.45
C TYR A 8 22.07 18.88 -3.19
N ASP A 9 22.44 18.18 -2.12
CA ASP A 9 22.92 18.74 -0.86
C ASP A 9 24.31 18.14 -0.61
N GLU A 10 25.30 18.98 -0.31
CA GLU A 10 26.70 18.57 -0.09
C GLU A 10 26.86 17.56 1.06
N LYS A 11 25.87 17.47 1.95
CA LYS A 11 25.84 16.48 3.05
C LYS A 11 25.51 15.06 2.58
N VAL A 12 25.08 14.87 1.34
CA VAL A 12 24.58 13.59 0.82
C VAL A 12 25.61 12.99 -0.13
N SER A 13 25.89 11.69 -0.01
CA SER A 13 26.82 11.02 -0.91
C SER A 13 26.30 11.07 -2.36
N PRO A 14 27.19 11.18 -3.36
CA PRO A 14 26.78 11.20 -4.77
C PRO A 14 25.97 9.95 -5.18
N SER A 15 26.27 8.79 -4.59
CA SER A 15 25.51 7.56 -4.83
C SER A 15 24.06 7.69 -4.36
N LEU A 16 23.86 8.19 -3.14
CA LEU A 16 22.52 8.37 -2.57
C LEU A 16 21.73 9.45 -3.34
N ALA A 17 22.39 10.51 -3.81
CA ALA A 17 21.77 11.51 -4.69
C ALA A 17 21.28 10.89 -6.01
N CYS A 18 22.06 10.00 -6.62
CA CYS A 18 21.66 9.25 -7.81
C CYS A 18 20.47 8.32 -7.54
N ASP A 19 20.46 7.60 -6.41
CA ASP A 19 19.35 6.73 -6.03
C ASP A 19 18.05 7.53 -5.85
N ARG A 20 18.12 8.69 -5.19
CA ARG A 20 16.97 9.61 -5.03
C ARG A 20 16.46 10.14 -6.38
N ALA A 21 17.35 10.51 -7.29
CA ALA A 21 16.98 10.92 -8.64
C ALA A 21 16.34 9.77 -9.43
N LYS A 22 16.82 8.53 -9.25
CA LYS A 22 16.24 7.32 -9.86
C LYS A 22 14.83 7.05 -9.33
N LEU A 23 14.62 7.13 -8.02
CA LEU A 23 13.28 6.99 -7.40
C LEU A 23 12.28 8.00 -8.00
N ALA A 24 12.70 9.25 -8.14
CA ALA A 24 11.86 10.27 -8.78
C ALA A 24 11.57 9.95 -10.26
N CYS A 25 12.55 9.42 -10.99
CA CYS A 25 12.37 8.99 -12.39
C CYS A 25 11.36 7.84 -12.50
N ASP A 26 11.44 6.86 -11.61
CA ASP A 26 10.51 5.73 -11.59
C ASP A 26 9.09 6.16 -11.17
N GLN A 27 8.96 7.17 -10.30
CA GLN A 27 7.68 7.80 -10.02
C GLN A 27 7.10 8.53 -11.24
N ALA A 28 7.93 9.26 -11.99
CA ALA A 28 7.55 9.85 -13.27
C ALA A 28 7.13 8.79 -14.31
N LYS A 29 7.57 7.52 -14.16
CA LYS A 29 7.12 6.42 -15.01
C LYS A 29 5.70 5.95 -14.74
N LYS A 30 5.20 6.17 -13.53
CA LYS A 30 3.86 5.77 -13.13
C LYS A 30 2.82 6.84 -13.50
N GLN A 31 3.25 8.09 -13.71
CA GLN A 31 2.39 9.19 -14.12
C GLN A 31 2.51 9.43 -15.64
N PRO A 32 1.44 9.21 -16.43
CA PRO A 32 1.47 9.49 -17.86
C PRO A 32 1.42 11.00 -18.15
N GLU A 33 0.83 11.81 -17.27
CA GLU A 33 0.70 13.26 -17.47
C GLU A 33 2.00 14.07 -17.29
N HIS A 34 2.98 13.55 -16.55
CA HIS A 34 4.20 14.29 -16.20
C HIS A 34 5.45 13.64 -16.80
N SER A 35 6.23 14.44 -17.54
CA SER A 35 7.50 14.01 -18.15
C SER A 35 8.68 14.07 -17.17
N TRP A 36 8.51 14.69 -16.00
CA TRP A 36 9.53 14.78 -14.97
C TRP A 36 8.90 14.77 -13.57
N CYS A 37 9.71 14.40 -12.57
CA CYS A 37 9.28 14.40 -11.18
C CYS A 37 10.44 14.82 -10.26
N LEU A 38 10.14 15.63 -9.25
CA LEU A 38 11.11 16.04 -8.23
C LEU A 38 11.06 15.08 -7.06
N TYR A 39 12.21 14.60 -6.61
CA TYR A 39 12.31 13.77 -5.41
C TYR A 39 11.74 14.49 -4.20
N THR A 40 10.94 13.75 -3.42
CA THR A 40 10.47 14.15 -2.10
C THR A 40 10.71 12.98 -1.13
N SER A 41 10.91 13.25 0.17
CA SER A 41 11.08 12.19 1.17
C SER A 41 9.91 11.22 1.20
N ALA A 42 8.69 11.71 0.93
CA ALA A 42 7.47 10.92 0.80
C ALA A 42 7.58 9.79 -0.25
N MET A 43 8.38 9.96 -1.31
CA MET A 43 8.59 8.88 -2.30
C MET A 43 9.39 7.73 -1.70
N GLN A 44 10.40 8.04 -0.90
CA GLN A 44 11.20 7.04 -0.21
C GLN A 44 10.38 6.35 0.88
N GLU A 45 9.65 7.12 1.70
CA GLU A 45 8.76 6.58 2.73
C GLU A 45 7.70 5.62 2.14
N LYS A 46 7.18 5.94 0.96
CA LYS A 46 6.24 5.07 0.25
C LYS A 46 6.88 3.76 -0.20
N GLU A 47 8.11 3.79 -0.70
CA GLU A 47 8.82 2.58 -1.13
C GLU A 47 9.20 1.72 0.08
N GLU A 48 9.64 2.34 1.17
CA GLU A 48 9.91 1.68 2.45
C GLU A 48 8.64 1.03 3.03
N LEU A 49 7.49 1.71 2.95
CA LEU A 49 6.22 1.15 3.39
C LEU A 49 5.84 -0.08 2.54
N LYS A 50 6.00 -0.03 1.22
CA LYS A 50 5.71 -1.19 0.36
C LYS A 50 6.57 -2.40 0.72
N GLN A 51 7.86 -2.19 0.87
CA GLN A 51 8.78 -3.26 1.24
C GLN A 51 8.38 -3.86 2.59
N TYR A 52 8.07 -2.99 3.57
CA TYR A 52 7.55 -3.42 4.88
C TYR A 52 6.29 -4.28 4.76
N LEU A 53 5.29 -3.85 3.98
CA LEU A 53 4.04 -4.58 3.79
C LEU A 53 4.24 -5.96 3.16
N ILE A 54 5.16 -6.07 2.20
CA ILE A 54 5.50 -7.36 1.58
C ILE A 54 6.14 -8.29 2.60
N ASP A 55 7.12 -7.79 3.35
CA ASP A 55 7.92 -8.59 4.28
C ASP A 55 7.10 -9.06 5.50
N HIS A 56 6.08 -8.30 5.90
CA HIS A 56 5.29 -8.57 7.12
C HIS A 56 3.90 -9.16 6.85
N LEU A 57 3.53 -9.42 5.59
CA LEU A 57 2.21 -9.98 5.26
C LEU A 57 1.96 -11.33 5.95
N ASP A 58 2.93 -12.24 5.90
CA ASP A 58 2.76 -13.58 6.49
C ASP A 58 2.66 -13.52 8.02
N GLU A 59 3.47 -12.66 8.67
CA GLU A 59 3.36 -12.39 10.10
C GLU A 59 2.00 -11.78 10.46
N ALA A 60 1.51 -10.84 9.65
CA ALA A 60 0.24 -10.16 9.91
C ALA A 60 -0.96 -11.12 9.81
N ILE A 61 -0.88 -12.12 8.94
CA ILE A 61 -1.85 -13.22 8.87
C ILE A 61 -1.74 -14.10 10.12
N GLU A 62 -0.53 -14.58 10.44
CA GLU A 62 -0.30 -15.50 11.57
C GLU A 62 -0.68 -14.89 12.93
N LYS A 63 -0.40 -13.60 13.12
CA LYS A 63 -0.64 -12.88 14.38
C LYS A 63 -1.98 -12.15 14.43
N HIS A 64 -2.87 -12.37 13.45
CA HIS A 64 -4.19 -11.73 13.37
C HIS A 64 -4.16 -10.19 13.40
N TYR A 65 -3.13 -9.59 12.80
CA TYR A 65 -3.08 -8.14 12.60
C TYR A 65 -4.00 -7.70 11.47
N LEU A 66 -4.32 -8.62 10.55
CA LEU A 66 -5.41 -8.46 9.60
C LEU A 66 -6.75 -8.74 10.30
N GLN A 67 -7.64 -7.76 10.32
CA GLN A 67 -8.95 -7.82 10.94
C GLN A 67 -10.06 -7.61 9.91
N VAL A 68 -11.16 -8.35 10.03
CA VAL A 68 -12.34 -8.20 9.18
C VAL A 68 -13.36 -7.29 9.85
N TYR A 69 -13.70 -6.20 9.18
CA TYR A 69 -14.77 -5.28 9.55
C TYR A 69 -15.99 -5.55 8.68
N TYR A 70 -17.18 -5.26 9.20
CA TYR A 70 -18.43 -5.52 8.47
C TYR A 70 -19.16 -4.22 8.18
N GLN A 71 -19.40 -3.93 6.89
CA GLN A 71 -20.23 -2.81 6.47
C GLN A 71 -21.65 -3.30 6.13
N PRO A 72 -22.68 -2.90 6.88
CA PRO A 72 -24.05 -3.31 6.62
C PRO A 72 -24.56 -2.84 5.25
N VAL A 73 -25.21 -3.73 4.51
CA VAL A 73 -25.89 -3.43 3.26
C VAL A 73 -27.40 -3.38 3.53
N ILE A 74 -28.00 -2.20 3.38
CA ILE A 74 -29.41 -1.95 3.69
C ILE A 74 -30.24 -1.80 2.42
N ARG A 75 -31.38 -2.51 2.35
CA ARG A 75 -32.36 -2.33 1.27
C ARG A 75 -33.03 -0.98 1.38
N THR A 76 -32.69 -0.06 0.48
CA THR A 76 -33.20 1.32 0.44
C THR A 76 -34.72 1.42 0.51
N LEU A 77 -35.45 0.54 -0.20
CA LEU A 77 -36.92 0.55 -0.22
C LEU A 77 -37.58 0.14 1.10
N THR A 78 -36.89 -0.62 1.95
CA THR A 78 -37.52 -1.22 3.16
C THR A 78 -36.78 -0.92 4.46
N GLY A 79 -35.59 -0.33 4.39
CA GLY A 79 -34.71 -0.12 5.54
C GLY A 79 -34.20 -1.42 6.18
N ARG A 80 -34.44 -2.59 5.57
CA ARG A 80 -34.04 -3.89 6.13
C ARG A 80 -32.59 -4.22 5.79
N LEU A 81 -31.91 -4.85 6.73
CA LEU A 81 -30.58 -5.43 6.54
C LEU A 81 -30.66 -6.58 5.52
N CYS A 82 -29.86 -6.51 4.46
CA CYS A 82 -29.73 -7.56 3.45
C CYS A 82 -28.51 -8.47 3.69
N GLY A 83 -27.48 -7.93 4.32
CA GLY A 83 -26.19 -8.60 4.53
C GLY A 83 -25.15 -7.59 4.98
N ALA A 84 -23.90 -8.00 5.00
CA ALA A 84 -22.77 -7.13 5.27
C ALA A 84 -21.60 -7.46 4.33
N GLU A 85 -20.89 -6.43 3.90
CA GLU A 85 -19.63 -6.56 3.18
C GLU A 85 -18.49 -6.75 4.17
N ALA A 86 -17.67 -7.78 3.96
CA ALA A 86 -16.46 -8.03 4.73
C ALA A 86 -15.31 -7.19 4.18
N LEU A 87 -14.76 -6.32 5.02
CA LEU A 87 -13.74 -5.35 4.68
C LEU A 87 -12.50 -5.57 5.53
N ILE A 88 -11.40 -5.97 4.91
CA ILE A 88 -10.14 -6.19 5.62
C ILE A 88 -9.55 -4.86 6.13
N ARG A 89 -8.89 -4.89 7.27
CA ARG A 89 -8.14 -3.78 7.88
C ARG A 89 -6.86 -4.34 8.47
N TRP A 90 -5.73 -3.67 8.28
CA TRP A 90 -4.49 -4.11 8.89
C TRP A 90 -4.15 -3.20 10.06
N ILE A 91 -4.19 -3.78 11.26
CA ILE A 91 -3.81 -3.14 12.52
C ILE A 91 -2.38 -3.55 12.85
N ASP A 92 -1.42 -2.84 12.26
CA ASP A 92 0.00 -3.17 12.43
C ASP A 92 0.56 -2.58 13.75
N PRO A 93 1.37 -3.34 14.51
CA PRO A 93 1.92 -2.86 15.77
C PRO A 93 2.91 -1.69 15.63
N VAL A 94 3.53 -1.51 14.45
CA VAL A 94 4.56 -0.49 14.19
C VAL A 94 4.00 0.67 13.36
N LYS A 95 3.26 0.37 12.30
CA LYS A 95 2.69 1.34 11.35
C LYS A 95 1.28 1.80 11.74
N GLY A 96 0.64 1.14 12.71
CA GLY A 96 -0.71 1.45 13.14
C GLY A 96 -1.76 0.98 12.13
N PHE A 97 -2.83 1.77 11.98
CA PHE A 97 -3.91 1.43 11.06
C PHE A 97 -3.50 1.65 9.61
N LEU A 98 -3.58 0.60 8.82
CA LEU A 98 -3.34 0.59 7.38
C LEU A 98 -4.63 0.25 6.65
N SER A 99 -5.01 1.10 5.70
CA SER A 99 -6.21 0.93 4.91
C SER A 99 -5.98 -0.08 3.77
N PRO A 100 -7.02 -0.76 3.27
CA PRO A 100 -6.89 -1.62 2.09
C PRO A 100 -6.26 -0.93 0.87
N GLY A 101 -6.50 0.37 0.70
CA GLY A 101 -5.91 1.13 -0.40
C GLY A 101 -4.38 1.21 -0.34
N ASP A 102 -3.80 1.02 0.85
CA ASP A 102 -2.35 1.09 1.04
C ASP A 102 -1.63 -0.21 0.61
N PHE A 103 -2.31 -1.36 0.71
CA PHE A 103 -1.67 -2.67 0.50
C PHE A 103 -2.33 -3.55 -0.57
N ILE A 104 -3.63 -3.44 -0.84
CA ILE A 104 -4.30 -4.29 -1.84
C ILE A 104 -3.71 -4.09 -3.24
N PRO A 105 -3.52 -2.85 -3.77
CA PRO A 105 -2.93 -2.67 -5.10
C PRO A 105 -1.51 -3.22 -5.20
N LEU A 106 -0.74 -3.13 -4.10
CA LEU A 106 0.61 -3.67 -4.02
C LEU A 106 0.58 -5.21 -4.09
N PHE A 107 -0.32 -5.85 -3.36
CA PHE A 107 -0.45 -7.30 -3.36
C PHE A 107 -1.03 -7.84 -4.67
N GLU A 108 -1.87 -7.08 -5.37
CA GLU A 108 -2.28 -7.43 -6.73
C GLU A 108 -1.09 -7.37 -7.70
N GLU A 109 -0.28 -6.30 -7.66
CA GLU A 109 0.93 -6.15 -8.50
C GLU A 109 1.94 -7.31 -8.25
N MET A 110 2.04 -7.76 -6.99
CA MET A 110 2.96 -8.81 -6.57
C MET A 110 2.36 -10.23 -6.61
N ASN A 111 1.12 -10.40 -7.09
CA ASN A 111 0.37 -11.66 -7.05
C ASN A 111 0.28 -12.30 -5.65
N LEU A 112 0.17 -11.49 -4.60
CA LEU A 112 0.02 -11.90 -3.20
C LEU A 112 -1.41 -11.74 -2.66
N SER A 113 -2.33 -11.12 -3.41
CA SER A 113 -3.72 -10.87 -2.98
C SER A 113 -4.44 -12.13 -2.50
N TYR A 114 -4.16 -13.28 -3.13
CA TYR A 114 -4.74 -14.57 -2.75
C TYR A 114 -4.50 -14.97 -1.28
N LYS A 115 -3.40 -14.52 -0.66
CA LYS A 115 -3.12 -14.79 0.76
C LYS A 115 -4.15 -14.09 1.65
N VAL A 116 -4.45 -12.84 1.33
CA VAL A 116 -5.46 -12.03 2.03
C VAL A 116 -6.85 -12.60 1.79
N ASP A 117 -7.18 -12.96 0.55
CA ASP A 117 -8.49 -13.55 0.21
C ASP A 117 -8.75 -14.84 0.98
N ARG A 118 -7.74 -15.73 1.02
CA ARG A 118 -7.83 -16.99 1.79
C ARG A 118 -8.04 -16.74 3.27
N TYR A 119 -7.32 -15.78 3.85
CA TYR A 119 -7.48 -15.40 5.25
C TYR A 119 -8.89 -14.88 5.53
N VAL A 120 -9.41 -13.96 4.71
CA VAL A 120 -10.76 -13.40 4.89
C VAL A 120 -11.83 -14.49 4.79
N ILE A 121 -11.71 -15.41 3.83
CA ILE A 121 -12.65 -16.53 3.70
C ILE A 121 -12.63 -17.41 4.96
N GLN A 122 -11.45 -17.69 5.50
CA GLN A 122 -11.31 -18.50 6.73
C GLN A 122 -11.89 -17.80 7.97
N GLU A 123 -11.79 -16.49 8.07
CA GLU A 123 -12.32 -15.73 9.21
C GLU A 123 -13.85 -15.53 9.15
N VAL A 124 -14.44 -15.54 7.96
CA VAL A 124 -15.86 -15.28 7.74
C VAL A 124 -16.70 -16.57 7.63
N THR A 125 -16.06 -17.73 7.44
CA THR A 125 -16.71 -19.05 7.30
C THR A 125 -16.67 -19.86 8.59
#